data_AF-A0A1H7UAA3-F1
#
_entry.id   AF-A0A1H7UAA3-F1
#
_cell.length_a   1.000
_cell.length_b   1.000
_cell.length_c   1.000
_cell.angle_alpha   90.00
_cell.angle_beta   90.00
_cell.angle_gamma   90.00
#
_symmetry.space_group_name_H-M   'P 1'
#
loop_
_entity.id
_entity.type
_entity.pdbx_description
1 polymer ?
#
loop_
_entity_poly.entity_id
_entity_poly.type
_entity_poly.pdbx_seq_one_letter_code
_entity_poly.pdbx_strand_id
1 'polypeptide(L)'
;MLSEFTKWLLDLLRQFFTDLWQFVTDLVLTVLEGILDAVATLLAGIQVPDFLSAGLQSVFSGLDPGVLWLVSEMGVMAALAVVGTGFTVRIVRKLVTLFQW
;
A
#
# COMPACT_ATOMS: atom_id res chain seq x y z
N MET A 1 15.09 -50.47 -20.60
CA MET A 1 15.86 -50.96 -19.45
C MET A 1 16.93 -49.97 -18.99
N LEU A 2 18.19 -50.03 -19.47
CA LEU A 2 19.27 -49.14 -18.98
C LEU A 2 19.06 -47.65 -19.31
N SER A 3 18.55 -47.33 -20.51
CA SER A 3 18.30 -45.95 -20.92
C SER A 3 17.15 -45.27 -20.16
N GLU A 4 16.14 -46.02 -19.75
CA GLU A 4 15.02 -45.51 -18.93
C GLU A 4 15.47 -45.26 -17.49
N PHE A 5 16.30 -46.14 -16.94
CA PHE A 5 16.89 -45.94 -15.62
C PHE A 5 17.80 -44.69 -15.58
N THR A 6 18.63 -44.48 -16.60
CA THR A 6 19.45 -43.27 -16.71
C THR A 6 18.61 -42.00 -16.84
N LYS A 7 17.51 -42.03 -17.59
CA LYS A 7 16.57 -40.89 -17.71
C LYS A 7 15.89 -40.58 -16.38
N TRP A 8 15.38 -41.60 -15.69
CA TRP A 8 14.76 -41.44 -14.38
C TRP A 8 15.75 -40.83 -13.37
N LEU A 9 17.01 -41.28 -13.36
CA LEU A 9 18.04 -40.75 -12.47
C LEU A 9 18.39 -39.29 -12.80
N LEU A 10 18.45 -38.93 -14.09
CA LEU A 10 18.66 -37.55 -14.54
C LEU A 10 17.49 -36.62 -14.19
N ASP A 11 16.25 -37.11 -14.32
CA ASP A 11 15.06 -36.34 -13.98
C ASP A 11 14.97 -36.09 -12.47
N LEU A 12 15.32 -37.08 -11.65
CA LEU A 12 15.42 -36.93 -10.19
C LEU A 12 16.47 -35.89 -9.79
N LEU A 13 17.64 -35.93 -10.44
CA LEU A 13 18.70 -34.96 -10.19
C LEU A 13 18.25 -33.54 -10.60
N ARG A 14 17.58 -33.41 -11.74
CA ARG A 14 17.03 -32.12 -12.22
C ARG A 14 15.99 -31.56 -11.26
N GLN A 15 15.06 -32.40 -10.78
CA GLN A 15 14.04 -31.98 -9.83
C GLN A 15 14.68 -31.48 -8.53
N PHE A 16 15.66 -32.21 -7.98
CA PHE A 16 16.38 -31.79 -6.79
C PHE A 16 17.04 -30.41 -6.93
N PHE A 17 17.72 -30.14 -8.05
CA PHE A 17 18.31 -28.82 -8.30
C PHE A 17 17.27 -27.72 -8.52
N THR A 18 16.12 -28.06 -9.12
CA THR A 18 15.02 -27.11 -9.34
C THR A 18 14.39 -26.70 -8.01
N ASP A 19 14.11 -27.68 -7.15
CA ASP A 19 13.53 -27.44 -5.83
C ASP A 19 14.49 -26.66 -4.93
N LEU A 20 15.80 -26.94 -5.02
CA LEU A 20 16.83 -26.19 -4.30
C LEU A 20 16.90 -24.73 -4.77
N TRP A 21 16.75 -24.47 -6.08
CA TRP A 21 16.69 -23.11 -6.61
C TRP A 21 15.41 -22.36 -6.21
N GLN A 22 14.27 -23.06 -6.21
CA GLN A 22 13.00 -22.52 -5.71
C GLN A 22 13.10 -22.14 -4.24
N PHE A 23 13.68 -23.00 -3.40
CA PHE A 23 13.88 -22.71 -1.98
C PHE A 23 14.71 -21.43 -1.74
N VAL A 24 15.78 -21.22 -2.51
CA VAL A 24 16.58 -20.00 -2.42
C VAL A 24 15.76 -18.78 -2.85
N THR A 25 14.97 -18.90 -3.91
CA THR A 25 14.11 -17.82 -4.41
C THR A 25 13.05 -17.44 -3.38
N ASP A 26 12.40 -18.43 -2.77
CA ASP A 26 11.39 -18.24 -1.74
C ASP A 26 11.99 -17.59 -0.49
N LEU A 27 13.22 -17.98 -0.10
CA LEU A 27 13.91 -17.36 1.02
C LEU A 27 14.19 -15.88 0.77
N VAL A 28 14.62 -15.51 -0.44
CA VAL A 28 14.84 -14.10 -0.81
C VAL A 28 13.53 -13.31 -0.81
N LEU A 29 12.45 -13.89 -1.35
CA LEU A 29 11.12 -13.28 -1.33
C LEU A 29 10.63 -13.05 0.10
N THR A 30 10.77 -14.04 0.98
CA THR A 30 10.37 -13.95 2.39
C THR A 30 11.12 -12.82 3.11
N VAL A 31 12.41 -12.66 2.84
CA VAL A 31 13.21 -11.57 3.43
C VAL A 31 12.74 -10.21 2.90
N LEU A 32 12.45 -10.09 1.61
CA LEU A 32 11.99 -8.85 1.00
C LEU A 32 10.59 -8.46 1.51
N GLU A 33 9.69 -9.43 1.65
CA GLU A 33 8.38 -9.25 2.28
C GLU A 33 8.53 -8.79 3.73
N GLY A 34 9.42 -9.42 4.52
CA GLY A 34 9.69 -9.01 5.90
C GLY A 34 10.18 -7.57 6.02
N ILE A 35 11.00 -7.09 5.08
CA ILE A 35 11.42 -5.68 5.03
C ILE A 35 10.24 -4.77 4.71
N LEU A 36 9.41 -5.13 3.73
CA LEU A 36 8.22 -4.35 3.38
C LEU A 36 7.23 -4.25 4.55
N ASP A 37 7.00 -5.36 5.25
CA ASP A 37 6.14 -5.41 6.43
C ASP A 37 6.72 -4.58 7.59
N ALA A 38 8.03 -4.58 7.79
CA ALA A 38 8.68 -3.70 8.75
C ALA A 38 8.46 -2.22 8.41
N VAL A 39 8.53 -1.84 7.13
CA VAL A 39 8.22 -0.47 6.71
C VAL A 39 6.73 -0.15 6.89
N ALA A 40 5.83 -1.08 6.55
CA ALA A 40 4.40 -0.90 6.71
C ALA A 40 3.98 -0.73 8.18
N THR A 41 4.56 -1.53 9.07
CA THR A 41 4.32 -1.43 10.52
C THR A 41 4.82 -0.10 11.11
N LEU A 42 5.98 0.40 10.65
CA LEU A 42 6.46 1.72 11.03
C LEU A 42 5.52 2.85 10.56
N LEU A 43 4.99 2.75 9.35
CA LEU A 43 4.02 3.72 8.82
C LEU A 43 2.68 3.66 9.56
N ALA A 44 2.20 2.46 9.91
CA ALA A 44 0.97 2.28 10.68
C ALA A 44 1.08 2.80 12.12
N GLY A 45 2.30 2.90 12.66
CA GLY A 45 2.56 3.50 13.97
C GLY A 45 2.43 5.03 14.00
N ILE A 46 2.34 5.69 12.85
CA ILE A 46 2.11 7.14 12.78
C ILE A 46 0.65 7.40 13.14
N GLN A 47 0.41 7.91 14.35
CA GLN A 47 -0.93 8.30 14.78
C GLN A 47 -1.47 9.39 13.85
N VAL A 48 -2.58 9.09 13.20
CA VAL A 48 -3.27 10.03 12.32
C VAL A 48 -3.86 11.14 13.22
N PRO A 49 -3.58 12.42 12.95
CA PRO A 49 -4.08 13.54 13.75
C PRO A 49 -5.60 13.49 13.93
N ASP A 50 -6.10 13.86 15.11
CA ASP A 50 -7.54 13.82 15.45
C ASP A 50 -8.44 14.60 14.47
N PHE A 51 -7.88 15.62 13.81
CA PHE A 51 -8.58 16.37 12.75
C PHE A 51 -8.93 15.51 11.52
N LEU A 52 -8.09 14.53 11.18
CA LEU A 52 -8.34 13.58 10.10
C LEU A 52 -9.27 12.44 10.55
N SER A 53 -9.28 12.08 11.83
CA SER A 53 -10.14 11.00 12.35
C SER A 53 -11.60 11.43 12.54
N ALA A 54 -11.85 12.67 13.02
CA ALA A 54 -13.20 13.24 13.11
C ALA A 54 -13.72 13.75 11.76
N GLY A 55 -12.82 14.05 10.82
CA GLY A 55 -13.11 14.53 9.48
C GLY A 55 -13.81 15.89 9.44
N LEU A 56 -13.88 16.46 8.24
CA LEU A 56 -14.63 17.69 7.98
C LEU A 56 -16.14 17.54 8.27
N GLN A 57 -16.65 16.31 8.26
CA GLN A 57 -18.05 16.01 8.50
C GLN A 57 -18.51 16.44 9.91
N SER A 58 -17.67 16.26 10.93
CA SER A 58 -17.98 16.72 12.30
C SER A 58 -18.18 18.24 12.38
N VAL A 59 -17.44 19.01 11.59
CA VAL A 59 -17.55 20.47 11.51
C VAL A 59 -18.82 20.89 10.79
N PHE A 60 -19.18 20.21 9.70
CA PHE A 60 -20.40 20.52 8.95
C PHE A 60 -21.68 20.06 9.65
N SER A 61 -21.62 18.99 10.45
CA SER A 61 -22.76 18.52 11.25
C SER A 61 -23.13 19.47 12.40
N GLY A 62 -22.22 20.34 12.83
CA GLY A 62 -22.48 21.35 13.88
C GLY A 62 -23.03 22.68 13.36
N LEU A 63 -23.16 22.86 12.04
CA LEU A 63 -23.66 24.10 11.45
C LEU A 63 -25.19 24.13 11.42
N ASP A 64 -25.75 25.34 11.57
CA ASP A 64 -27.18 25.56 11.41
C ASP A 64 -27.66 25.18 9.99
N PRO A 65 -28.86 24.58 9.84
CA PRO A 65 -29.39 24.16 8.54
C PRO A 65 -29.41 25.26 7.47
N GLY A 66 -29.63 26.53 7.85
CA GLY A 66 -29.62 27.65 6.91
C GLY A 66 -28.22 27.95 6.36
N VAL A 67 -27.19 27.77 7.18
CA VAL A 67 -25.79 27.93 6.77
C VAL A 67 -25.33 26.75 5.92
N LEU A 68 -25.75 25.53 6.25
CA LEU A 68 -25.49 24.33 5.45
C LEU A 68 -26.05 24.45 4.03
N TRP A 69 -27.27 24.97 3.89
CA TRP A 69 -27.88 25.21 2.58
C TRP A 69 -27.04 26.18 1.73
N LEU A 70 -26.56 27.26 2.32
CA LEU A 70 -25.73 28.26 1.63
C LEU A 70 -24.35 27.70 1.25
N VAL A 71 -23.73 26.92 2.15
CA VAL A 71 -22.44 26.24 1.90
C VAL A 71 -22.55 25.19 0.80
N SER A 72 -23.68 24.50 0.73
CA SER A 72 -24.03 23.57 -0.36
C SER A 72 -24.14 24.31 -1.69
N GLU A 73 -24.90 25.40 -1.72
CA GLU A 73 -25.15 26.17 -2.96
C GLU A 73 -23.88 26.84 -3.49
N MET A 74 -22.98 27.28 -2.61
CA MET A 74 -21.67 27.83 -3.00
C MET A 74 -20.64 26.78 -3.45
N GLY A 75 -20.99 25.48 -3.40
CA GLY A 75 -20.13 24.41 -3.89
C GLY A 75 -18.86 24.18 -3.06
N VAL A 76 -18.88 24.58 -1.78
CA VAL A 76 -17.71 24.52 -0.90
C VAL A 76 -17.18 23.09 -0.74
N MET A 77 -18.07 22.09 -0.71
CA MET A 77 -17.69 20.67 -0.66
C MET A 77 -16.87 20.25 -1.88
N ALA A 78 -17.27 20.69 -3.07
CA ALA A 78 -16.57 20.36 -4.32
C ALA A 78 -15.20 21.04 -4.35
N ALA A 79 -15.11 22.30 -3.91
CA ALA A 79 -13.84 23.01 -3.81
C ALA A 79 -12.86 22.32 -2.82
N LEU A 80 -13.36 21.91 -1.65
CA LEU A 80 -12.56 21.18 -0.66
C LEU A 80 -12.09 19.81 -1.18
N ALA A 81 -12.91 19.10 -1.96
CA ALA A 81 -12.53 17.84 -2.59
C ALA A 81 -11.37 18.02 -3.62
N VAL A 82 -11.40 19.11 -4.40
CA VAL A 82 -10.33 19.44 -5.35
C VAL A 82 -9.03 19.79 -4.61
N VAL A 83 -9.12 20.56 -3.52
CA VAL A 83 -7.95 20.84 -2.67
C VAL A 83 -7.41 19.55 -2.04
N GLY A 84 -8.29 18.69 -1.53
CA GLY A 84 -7.94 17.40 -0.94
C GLY A 84 -7.16 16.52 -1.91
N THR A 85 -7.67 16.33 -3.13
CA THR A 85 -6.99 15.53 -4.17
C THR A 85 -5.62 16.10 -4.54
N GLY A 86 -5.46 17.43 -4.57
CA GLY A 86 -4.16 18.09 -4.77
C GLY A 86 -3.13 17.72 -3.69
N PHE A 87 -3.53 17.69 -2.41
CA PHE A 87 -2.66 17.23 -1.33
C PHE A 87 -2.35 15.74 -1.42
N THR A 88 -3.33 14.91 -1.78
CA THR A 88 -3.11 13.46 -1.95
C THR A 88 -2.06 13.19 -3.02
N VAL A 89 -2.15 13.86 -4.17
CA VAL A 89 -1.14 13.76 -5.25
C VAL A 89 0.25 14.18 -4.75
N ARG A 90 0.34 15.24 -3.95
CA ARG A 90 1.61 15.70 -3.38
C ARG A 90 2.22 14.67 -2.43
N ILE A 91 1.43 14.07 -1.54
CA ILE A 91 1.90 13.06 -0.58
C ILE A 91 2.29 11.77 -1.31
N VAL A 92 1.45 11.28 -2.22
CA VAL A 92 1.73 10.09 -3.02
C VAL A 92 3.03 10.27 -3.80
N ARG A 93 3.27 11.46 -4.38
CA ARG A 93 4.53 11.74 -5.07
C ARG A 93 5.73 11.62 -4.13
N LYS A 94 5.67 12.22 -2.93
CA LYS A 94 6.75 12.12 -1.93
C LYS A 94 7.02 10.65 -1.56
N LEU A 95 5.99 9.83 -1.41
CA LEU A 95 6.14 8.40 -1.11
C LEU A 95 6.78 7.62 -2.26
N VAL A 96 6.28 7.82 -3.49
CA VAL A 96 6.82 7.14 -4.69
C VAL A 96 8.28 7.54 -4.95
N THR A 97 8.66 8.77 -4.65
CA THR A 97 10.04 9.25 -4.83
C THR A 97 10.91 9.06 -3.58
N LEU A 98 10.55 8.16 -2.65
CA LEU A 98 11.33 7.88 -1.43
C LEU A 98 11.72 9.16 -0.64
N PHE A 99 10.78 10.11 -0.56
CA PHE A 99 10.93 11.40 0.13
C PHE A 99 12.03 12.32 -0.41
N GLN A 100 12.46 12.17 -1.65
CA GLN A 100 13.50 13.02 -2.26
C GLN A 100 13.04 14.45 -2.66
N TRP A 101 11.84 14.88 -2.25
CA TRP A 101 11.21 16.18 -2.53
C TRP A 101 10.45 16.70 -1.30
#